data_AF-A0A935CAM8-F1
#
_entry.id   AF-A0A935CAM8-F1
#
_cell.length_a   1.000
_cell.length_b   1.000
_cell.length_c   1.000
_cell.angle_alpha   90.00
_cell.angle_beta   90.00
_cell.angle_gamma   90.00
#
_symmetry.space_group_name_H-M   'P 1'
#
loop_
_entity.id
_entity.type
_entity.pdbx_description
1 polymer ?
#
loop_
_entity_poly.entity_id
_entity_poly.type
_entity_poly.pdbx_seq_one_letter_code
_entity_poly.pdbx_strand_id
1 'polypeptide(L)'
;MNSFRKIMVVVAMLVGMMTVTAMAQDSCQPLLQDLVAHASTPVGNGENYVTYKLVGNREGSDWAQYADGELHYRPGRFLGYFYRFPTFGGDSTEYFSDRLWTKPGAPGSLFGSGPYPFNPDATDKLRIGFNLMGWSGNYADLTYTLLSWGNASQTVSPKCQGGYMYAFLGDQMVVLTFKKVTIHYPN
;
A
#
# COMPACT_ATOMS: atom_id res chain seq x y z
N MET A 1 -16.35 -16.18 -74.82
CA MET A 1 -16.63 -16.61 -73.43
C MET A 1 -15.32 -17.00 -72.77
N ASN A 2 -15.01 -16.31 -71.66
CA ASN A 2 -14.14 -16.70 -70.52
C ASN A 2 -12.67 -17.06 -70.81
N SER A 3 -11.70 -16.23 -70.41
CA SER A 3 -11.08 -16.16 -69.05
C SER A 3 -9.93 -17.18 -68.90
N PHE A 4 -8.75 -16.94 -68.33
CA PHE A 4 -8.29 -16.03 -67.28
C PHE A 4 -6.76 -15.89 -67.44
N ARG A 5 -6.21 -14.66 -67.33
CA ARG A 5 -4.78 -14.42 -67.14
C ARG A 5 -4.36 -14.93 -65.75
N LYS A 6 -3.31 -15.76 -65.68
CA LYS A 6 -2.68 -16.15 -64.40
C LYS A 6 -1.75 -15.03 -63.95
N ILE A 7 -2.18 -14.26 -62.96
CA ILE A 7 -1.31 -13.37 -62.18
C ILE A 7 -0.88 -14.15 -60.94
N MET A 8 0.39 -14.53 -60.85
CA MET A 8 1.00 -15.00 -59.61
C MET A 8 1.20 -13.80 -58.69
N VAL A 9 0.41 -13.71 -57.63
CA VAL A 9 0.64 -12.79 -56.50
C VAL A 9 1.44 -13.56 -55.45
N VAL A 10 2.70 -13.19 -55.28
CA VAL A 10 3.53 -13.64 -54.16
C VAL A 10 3.08 -12.83 -52.94
N VAL A 11 2.30 -13.45 -52.06
CA VAL A 11 1.98 -12.89 -50.74
C VAL A 11 3.18 -13.16 -49.83
N ALA A 12 4.05 -12.16 -49.70
CA ALA A 12 5.06 -12.14 -48.65
C ALA A 12 4.34 -11.93 -47.31
N MET A 13 4.17 -13.00 -46.52
CA MET A 13 3.77 -12.89 -45.12
C MET A 13 4.93 -12.26 -44.34
N LEU A 14 4.88 -10.94 -44.18
CA LEU A 14 5.54 -10.27 -43.07
C LEU A 14 4.80 -10.67 -41.79
N VAL A 15 5.24 -11.78 -41.18
CA VAL A 15 4.99 -12.04 -39.76
C VAL A 15 5.79 -10.99 -38.99
N GLY A 16 5.24 -9.78 -38.92
CA GLY A 16 5.61 -8.82 -37.92
C GLY A 16 5.29 -9.45 -36.58
N MET A 17 6.31 -9.99 -35.93
CA MET A 17 6.28 -10.29 -34.50
C MET A 17 6.01 -8.96 -33.80
N MET A 18 4.73 -8.62 -33.63
CA MET A 18 4.32 -7.69 -32.60
C MET A 18 4.62 -8.40 -31.29
N THR A 19 5.84 -8.26 -30.80
CA THR A 19 6.13 -8.38 -29.38
C THR A 19 5.28 -7.30 -28.73
N VAL A 20 4.06 -7.67 -28.35
CA VAL A 20 3.31 -6.94 -27.34
C VAL A 20 4.14 -7.13 -26.09
N THR A 21 5.10 -6.22 -25.84
CA THR A 21 5.59 -6.00 -24.50
C THR A 21 4.37 -5.52 -23.74
N ALA A 22 3.65 -6.46 -23.14
CA ALA A 22 2.62 -6.15 -22.18
C ALA A 22 3.26 -5.22 -21.15
N MET A 23 2.86 -3.96 -21.15
CA MET A 23 3.16 -3.05 -20.05
C MET A 23 2.32 -3.50 -18.85
N ALA A 24 2.66 -4.67 -18.31
CA ALA A 24 2.13 -5.19 -17.06
C ALA A 24 3.07 -4.74 -15.92
N GLN A 25 3.36 -3.44 -15.82
CA GLN A 25 4.24 -2.89 -14.78
C GLN A 25 3.79 -1.47 -14.46
N ASP A 26 2.92 -1.36 -13.45
CA ASP A 26 2.73 -0.17 -12.59
C ASP A 26 1.47 -0.30 -11.73
N SER A 27 0.54 -1.20 -12.07
CA SER A 27 -0.68 -1.40 -11.28
C SER A 27 -0.43 -2.16 -9.98
N CYS A 28 -0.90 -1.59 -8.87
CA CYS A 28 -0.94 -2.24 -7.55
C CYS A 28 -2.07 -3.26 -7.38
N GLN A 29 -2.93 -3.43 -8.38
CA GLN A 29 -4.09 -4.30 -8.29
C GLN A 29 -3.73 -5.76 -7.93
N PRO A 30 -2.75 -6.43 -8.56
CA PRO A 30 -2.43 -7.82 -8.21
C PRO A 30 -1.93 -7.98 -6.77
N LEU A 31 -1.07 -7.05 -6.31
CA LEU A 31 -0.57 -7.05 -4.93
C LEU A 31 -1.73 -6.86 -3.95
N LEU A 32 -2.59 -5.87 -4.20
CA LEU A 32 -3.71 -5.58 -3.30
C LEU A 32 -4.73 -6.73 -3.27
N GLN A 33 -5.03 -7.34 -4.42
CA GLN A 33 -5.91 -8.51 -4.49
C GLN A 33 -5.35 -9.68 -3.67
N ASP A 34 -4.05 -9.94 -3.75
CA ASP A 34 -3.37 -10.98 -2.98
C ASP A 34 -3.41 -10.74 -1.45
N LEU A 35 -3.18 -9.48 -1.04
CA LEU A 35 -3.26 -9.08 0.37
C LEU A 35 -4.70 -9.16 0.92
N VAL A 36 -5.69 -8.70 0.14
CA VAL A 36 -7.11 -8.77 0.50
C VAL A 36 -7.59 -10.21 0.53
N ALA A 37 -7.18 -11.06 -0.41
CA ALA A 37 -7.53 -12.48 -0.43
C ALA A 37 -7.07 -13.16 0.87
N HIS A 38 -5.83 -12.91 1.31
CA HIS A 38 -5.33 -13.39 2.60
C HIS A 38 -6.18 -12.89 3.76
N ALA A 39 -6.33 -11.57 3.91
CA ALA A 39 -7.04 -10.96 5.04
C ALA A 39 -8.54 -11.30 5.09
N SER A 40 -9.14 -11.67 3.95
CA SER A 40 -10.54 -12.09 3.85
C SER A 40 -10.78 -13.58 4.12
N THR A 41 -9.72 -14.40 4.13
CA THR A 41 -9.85 -15.85 4.31
C THR A 41 -10.21 -16.17 5.76
N PRO A 42 -11.33 -16.86 6.03
CA PRO A 42 -11.71 -17.27 7.39
C PRO A 42 -10.68 -18.24 7.99
N VAL A 43 -10.36 -18.06 9.28
CA VAL A 43 -9.50 -18.97 10.04
C VAL A 43 -10.22 -19.32 11.33
N GLY A 44 -10.63 -20.59 11.48
CA GLY A 44 -11.40 -21.16 12.60
C GLY A 44 -11.67 -20.21 13.78
N ASN A 45 -10.85 -20.32 14.84
CA ASN A 45 -10.88 -19.43 16.01
C ASN A 45 -9.81 -18.34 15.93
N GLY A 46 -9.46 -17.87 14.74
CA GLY A 46 -8.32 -17.00 14.51
C GLY A 46 -8.67 -15.81 13.63
N GLU A 47 -7.62 -15.12 13.19
CA GLU A 47 -7.74 -14.00 12.27
C GLU A 47 -6.59 -13.97 11.27
N ASN A 48 -6.91 -13.51 10.06
CA ASN A 48 -5.94 -13.14 9.04
C ASN A 48 -5.91 -11.62 8.89
N TYR A 49 -4.74 -11.04 8.96
CA TYR A 49 -4.52 -9.62 8.68
C TYR A 49 -3.17 -9.43 7.99
N VAL A 50 -2.89 -8.19 7.60
CA VAL A 50 -1.61 -7.83 6.96
C VAL A 50 -0.93 -6.79 7.83
N THR A 51 0.28 -7.06 8.30
CA THR A 51 1.13 -5.99 8.85
C THR A 51 1.79 -5.25 7.71
N TYR A 52 2.00 -3.96 7.89
CA TYR A 52 2.74 -3.15 6.94
C TYR A 52 3.78 -2.30 7.64
N LYS A 53 4.82 -1.94 6.88
CA LYS A 53 5.77 -0.90 7.25
C LYS A 53 5.81 0.13 6.14
N LEU A 54 5.78 1.40 6.52
CA LEU A 54 5.93 2.54 5.64
C LEU A 54 7.25 3.23 5.97
N VAL A 55 8.00 3.60 4.95
CA VAL A 55 9.10 4.57 5.08
C VAL A 55 8.80 5.74 4.17
N GLY A 56 9.02 6.95 4.66
CA GLY A 56 8.76 8.18 3.93
C GLY A 56 9.97 9.10 3.96
N ASN A 57 10.20 9.83 2.88
CA ASN A 57 11.14 10.94 2.86
C ASN A 57 10.52 12.10 2.09
N ARG A 58 10.70 13.31 2.61
CA ARG A 58 10.10 14.53 2.08
C ARG A 58 11.20 15.48 1.66
N GLU A 59 11.13 15.99 0.43
CA GLU A 59 12.20 16.81 -0.18
C GLU A 59 12.61 18.00 0.69
N GLY A 60 11.65 18.70 1.28
CA GLY A 60 11.90 19.86 2.14
C GLY A 60 12.13 19.53 3.63
N SER A 61 12.35 18.27 3.98
CA SER A 61 12.50 17.82 5.36
C SER A 61 13.87 17.20 5.59
N ASP A 62 14.49 17.52 6.73
CA ASP A 62 15.76 16.91 7.15
C ASP A 62 15.56 15.53 7.82
N TRP A 63 14.36 14.96 7.71
CA TRP A 63 13.94 13.71 8.33
C TRP A 63 13.37 12.69 7.36
N ALA A 64 13.55 11.43 7.78
CA ALA A 64 12.74 10.31 7.35
C ALA A 64 11.58 10.02 8.30
N GLN A 65 10.55 9.42 7.74
CA GLN A 65 9.38 8.88 8.43
C GLN A 65 9.45 7.36 8.41
N TYR A 66 8.98 6.74 9.48
CA TYR A 66 8.73 5.31 9.55
C TYR A 66 7.37 5.09 10.21
N ALA A 67 6.54 4.22 9.67
CA ALA A 67 5.32 3.80 10.35
C ALA A 67 5.16 2.28 10.28
N ASP A 68 4.58 1.70 11.31
CA ASP A 68 4.14 0.31 11.31
C ASP A 68 2.72 0.19 11.83
N GLY A 69 1.97 -0.70 11.19
CA GLY A 69 0.59 -0.93 11.55
C GLY A 69 0.02 -2.18 10.91
N GLU A 70 -1.29 -2.28 11.04
CA GLU A 70 -2.06 -3.45 10.62
C GLU A 70 -3.16 -3.05 9.66
N LEU A 71 -3.40 -3.90 8.68
CA LEU A 71 -4.46 -3.78 7.70
C LEU A 71 -5.44 -4.91 7.90
N HIS A 72 -6.68 -4.51 8.12
CA HIS A 72 -7.78 -5.40 8.37
C HIS A 72 -8.78 -5.29 7.22
N TYR A 73 -9.21 -6.43 6.70
CA TYR A 73 -10.29 -6.48 5.72
C TYR A 73 -11.63 -6.52 6.43
N ARG A 74 -12.56 -5.66 6.01
CA ARG A 74 -13.95 -5.69 6.45
C ARG A 74 -14.83 -5.88 5.23
N PRO A 75 -15.58 -6.99 5.12
CA PRO A 75 -16.43 -7.22 3.96
C PRO A 75 -17.56 -6.19 3.90
N GLY A 76 -17.99 -5.88 2.68
CA GLY A 76 -19.16 -5.06 2.45
C GLY A 76 -20.42 -5.78 2.95
N ARG A 77 -21.33 -5.04 3.56
CA ARG A 77 -22.57 -5.60 4.13
C ARG A 77 -23.70 -4.61 4.11
N PHE A 78 -24.92 -5.11 3.98
CA PHE A 78 -26.13 -4.32 4.19
C PHE A 78 -26.39 -4.15 5.70
N LEU A 79 -26.72 -2.92 6.10
CA LEU A 79 -27.18 -2.55 7.43
C LEU A 79 -28.58 -1.94 7.27
N GLY A 80 -29.60 -2.81 7.25
CA GLY A 80 -30.94 -2.41 6.82
C GLY A 80 -30.93 -2.02 5.34
N TYR A 81 -31.34 -0.78 5.05
CA TYR A 81 -31.39 -0.23 3.68
C TYR A 81 -30.07 0.38 3.20
N PHE A 82 -29.06 0.50 4.07
CA PHE A 82 -27.78 1.11 3.73
C PHE A 82 -26.74 0.04 3.39
N TYR A 83 -26.07 0.16 2.24
CA TYR A 83 -24.93 -0.69 1.91
C TYR A 83 -23.63 -0.05 2.42
N ARG A 84 -22.90 -0.78 3.26
CA ARG A 84 -21.54 -0.40 3.67
C ARG A 84 -20.56 -1.10 2.73
N PHE A 85 -19.75 -0.32 2.02
CA PHE A 85 -18.71 -0.83 1.12
C PHE A 85 -17.61 -1.59 1.88
N PRO A 86 -16.96 -2.58 1.22
CA PRO A 86 -15.81 -3.26 1.80
C PRO A 86 -14.66 -2.26 2.02
N THR A 87 -13.90 -2.48 3.09
CA THR A 87 -12.73 -1.64 3.41
C THR A 87 -11.52 -2.51 3.68
N PHE A 88 -10.35 -2.07 3.22
CA PHE A 88 -9.06 -2.65 3.62
C PHE A 88 -8.14 -1.51 4.02
N GLY A 89 -7.78 -1.48 5.29
CA GLY A 89 -7.09 -0.35 5.90
C GLY A 89 -6.90 -0.53 7.40
N GLY A 90 -6.21 0.39 8.01
CA GLY A 90 -6.01 0.42 9.46
C GLY A 90 -5.13 1.57 9.91
N ASP A 91 -4.95 1.61 11.22
CA ASP A 91 -4.24 2.68 11.92
C ASP A 91 -2.82 2.19 12.25
N SER A 92 -1.86 3.11 12.30
CA SER A 92 -0.46 2.89 12.58
C SER A 92 0.10 4.01 13.44
N THR A 93 1.23 3.70 14.08
CA THR A 93 2.06 4.70 14.73
C THR A 93 3.14 5.13 13.75
N GLU A 94 3.28 6.43 13.55
CA GLU A 94 4.32 7.03 12.72
C GLU A 94 5.40 7.64 13.60
N TYR A 95 6.64 7.49 13.18
CA TYR A 95 7.86 7.88 13.87
C TYR A 95 8.70 8.74 12.93
N PHE A 96 9.41 9.72 13.49
CA PHE A 96 10.22 10.67 12.73
C PHE A 96 11.68 10.60 13.17
N SER A 97 12.60 10.70 12.21
CA SER A 97 14.02 10.47 12.47
C SER A 97 14.77 11.66 13.09
N ASP A 98 14.21 12.87 13.05
CA ASP A 98 14.96 14.13 13.21
C ASP A 98 14.49 15.07 14.32
N ARG A 99 13.58 14.68 15.23
CA ARG A 99 13.47 15.45 16.47
C ARG A 99 14.74 15.18 17.28
N LEU A 100 15.80 15.97 17.01
CA LEU A 100 17.10 16.01 17.70
C LEU A 100 16.90 15.80 19.22
N TRP A 101 16.93 14.56 19.68
CA TRP A 101 16.75 14.26 21.10
C TRP A 101 17.44 12.98 21.51
N THR A 102 18.35 13.13 22.46
CA THR A 102 18.76 12.05 23.37
C THR A 102 17.63 11.81 24.36
N LYS A 103 17.10 10.58 24.44
CA LYS A 103 16.10 10.26 25.47
C LYS A 103 16.71 10.57 26.85
N PRO A 104 16.06 11.41 27.69
CA PRO A 104 16.62 11.76 29.00
C PRO A 104 16.73 10.46 29.78
N GLY A 105 17.88 10.24 30.43
CA GLY A 105 18.02 9.11 31.34
C GLY A 105 16.90 9.14 32.37
N ALA A 106 16.42 7.97 32.80
CA ALA A 106 15.51 7.89 33.95
C ALA A 106 16.12 8.65 35.14
N PRO A 107 15.31 9.25 36.05
CA PRO A 107 15.84 9.93 37.23
C PRO A 107 16.85 9.03 37.97
N GLY A 108 18.11 9.46 38.05
CA GLY A 108 19.21 8.68 38.63
C GLY A 108 20.13 7.94 37.63
N SER A 109 19.88 8.03 36.33
CA SER A 109 20.78 7.48 35.30
C SER A 109 21.95 8.42 35.02
N LEU A 110 23.18 7.94 35.19
CA LEU A 110 24.43 8.66 34.86
C LEU A 110 24.71 8.73 33.36
N PHE A 111 24.02 7.92 32.55
CA PHE A 111 24.17 7.87 31.10
C PHE A 111 22.80 8.12 30.46
N GLY A 112 22.70 9.09 29.56
CA GLY A 112 21.54 9.21 28.69
C GLY A 112 21.42 7.95 27.83
N SER A 113 20.20 7.48 27.59
CA SER A 113 19.99 6.47 26.54
C SER A 113 20.44 7.08 25.22
N GLY A 114 21.31 6.36 24.50
CA GLY A 114 22.01 6.86 23.31
C GLY A 114 21.08 7.40 22.21
N PRO A 115 21.64 7.98 21.14
CA PRO A 115 20.85 8.50 20.03
C PRO A 115 19.98 7.40 19.43
N TYR A 116 18.67 7.66 19.36
CA TYR A 116 17.73 6.80 18.65
C TYR A 116 17.50 7.37 17.25
N PRO A 117 17.55 6.55 16.18
CA PRO A 117 17.32 7.03 14.82
C PRO A 117 15.87 7.44 14.58
N PHE A 118 14.95 7.12 15.50
CA PHE A 118 13.55 7.53 15.52
C PHE A 118 13.13 7.74 16.99
N ASN A 119 12.52 8.88 17.31
CA ASN A 119 12.14 9.18 18.70
C ASN A 119 10.85 8.41 19.08
N PRO A 120 10.90 7.46 20.05
CA PRO A 120 9.72 6.69 20.43
C PRO A 120 8.65 7.51 21.16
N ASP A 121 9.01 8.67 21.73
CA ASP A 121 8.11 9.55 22.48
C ASP A 121 7.48 10.63 21.60
N ALA A 122 7.96 10.79 20.35
CA ALA A 122 7.43 11.74 19.38
C ALA A 122 6.84 11.01 18.19
N THR A 123 5.62 10.50 18.40
CA THR A 123 4.87 9.73 17.40
C THR A 123 3.66 10.49 16.89
N ASP A 124 3.24 10.16 15.68
CA ASP A 124 1.94 10.53 15.13
C ASP A 124 1.07 9.29 14.92
N LYS A 125 -0.21 9.50 14.67
CA LYS A 125 -1.19 8.48 14.30
C LYS A 125 -1.51 8.64 12.83
N LEU A 126 -1.16 7.62 12.07
CA LEU A 126 -1.45 7.51 10.66
C LEU A 126 -2.56 6.48 10.44
N ARG A 127 -3.46 6.75 9.50
CA ARG A 127 -4.38 5.75 8.96
C ARG A 127 -4.11 5.60 7.47
N ILE A 128 -3.99 4.36 7.01
CA ILE A 128 -3.99 4.06 5.58
C ILE A 128 -5.21 3.23 5.20
N GLY A 129 -5.72 3.45 4.00
CA GLY A 129 -6.81 2.67 3.44
C GLY A 129 -6.69 2.57 1.93
N PHE A 130 -7.23 1.48 1.39
CA PHE A 130 -7.21 1.23 -0.04
C PHE A 130 -8.61 1.26 -0.62
N ASN A 131 -8.75 1.87 -1.79
CA ASN A 131 -10.00 1.80 -2.55
C ASN A 131 -10.17 0.39 -3.15
N LEU A 132 -11.22 -0.31 -2.72
CA LEU A 132 -11.56 -1.64 -3.20
C LEU A 132 -12.69 -1.65 -4.25
N MET A 133 -13.18 -0.49 -4.67
CA MET A 133 -14.26 -0.40 -5.64
C MET A 133 -13.75 -0.73 -7.05
N GLY A 134 -13.82 -2.01 -7.44
CA GLY A 134 -13.32 -2.50 -8.73
C GLY A 134 -14.04 -1.96 -9.97
N TRP A 135 -15.17 -1.29 -9.80
CA TRP A 135 -15.90 -0.59 -10.86
C TRP A 135 -15.51 0.89 -10.98
N SER A 136 -14.76 1.42 -10.01
CA SER A 136 -14.11 2.71 -10.12
C SER A 136 -12.76 2.53 -10.81
N GLY A 137 -12.38 3.43 -11.72
CA GLY A 137 -11.04 3.45 -12.33
C GLY A 137 -9.89 3.70 -11.35
N ASN A 138 -10.22 3.79 -10.05
CA ASN A 138 -9.36 4.17 -8.94
C ASN A 138 -9.12 2.98 -7.99
N TYR A 139 -9.32 1.74 -8.46
CA TYR A 139 -9.03 0.56 -7.66
C TYR A 139 -7.54 0.56 -7.24
N ALA A 140 -7.31 0.23 -5.97
CA ALA A 140 -6.00 0.27 -5.32
C ALA A 140 -5.41 1.66 -5.04
N ASP A 141 -6.19 2.74 -5.21
CA ASP A 141 -5.79 4.04 -4.69
C ASP A 141 -5.56 3.96 -3.17
N LEU A 142 -4.42 4.51 -2.74
CA LEU A 142 -3.99 4.61 -1.36
C LEU A 142 -4.48 5.95 -0.80
N THR A 143 -5.28 5.90 0.26
CA THR A 143 -5.62 7.05 1.08
C THR A 143 -4.74 7.03 2.33
N TYR A 144 -3.97 8.11 2.51
CA TYR A 144 -3.12 8.38 3.66
C TYR A 144 -3.79 9.47 4.50
N THR A 145 -4.00 9.23 5.80
CA THR A 145 -4.69 10.15 6.71
C THR A 145 -3.90 10.37 8.01
N LEU A 146 -3.46 11.60 8.25
CA LEU A 146 -2.82 12.03 9.49
C LEU A 146 -3.89 12.33 10.55
N LEU A 147 -4.07 11.42 11.50
CA LEU A 147 -5.11 11.52 12.51
C LEU A 147 -4.84 12.62 13.54
N SER A 148 -3.57 12.91 13.88
CA SER A 148 -3.25 13.99 14.83
C SER A 148 -3.30 15.39 14.22
N TRP A 149 -3.43 15.49 12.89
CA TRP A 149 -3.49 16.75 12.14
C TRP A 149 -4.91 17.04 11.66
N GLY A 150 -5.89 16.88 12.54
CA GLY A 150 -7.30 17.14 12.22
C GLY A 150 -7.89 16.21 11.14
N ASN A 151 -7.34 15.00 10.99
CA ASN A 151 -7.69 14.04 9.93
C ASN A 151 -7.38 14.56 8.51
N ALA A 152 -6.30 15.32 8.35
CA ALA A 152 -5.79 15.67 7.02
C ALA A 152 -5.55 14.38 6.22
N SER A 153 -6.05 14.34 4.98
CA SER A 153 -5.95 13.13 4.14
C SER A 153 -5.59 13.47 2.71
N GLN A 154 -4.92 12.53 2.06
CA GLN A 154 -4.54 12.59 0.66
C GLN A 154 -4.73 11.20 0.04
N THR A 155 -5.29 11.17 -1.18
CA THR A 155 -5.45 9.94 -1.96
C THR A 155 -4.54 10.01 -3.18
N VAL A 156 -3.81 8.92 -3.44
CA VAL A 156 -2.87 8.78 -4.55
C VAL A 156 -3.00 7.41 -5.20
N SER A 157 -2.67 7.32 -6.48
CA SER A 157 -2.57 6.04 -7.18
C SER A 157 -1.14 5.51 -7.03
N PRO A 158 -0.91 4.50 -6.18
CA PRO A 158 0.43 3.99 -5.95
C PRO A 158 0.92 3.15 -7.13
N LYS A 159 2.24 3.00 -7.22
CA LYS A 159 2.91 2.06 -8.11
C LYS A 159 3.40 0.86 -7.34
N CYS A 160 3.40 -0.30 -7.97
CA CYS A 160 3.86 -1.53 -7.35
C CYS A 160 4.92 -2.23 -8.20
N GLN A 161 6.01 -2.63 -7.54
CA GLN A 161 7.12 -3.35 -8.17
C GLN A 161 7.81 -4.25 -7.15
N GLY A 162 8.05 -5.51 -7.51
CA GLY A 162 8.81 -6.44 -6.66
C GLY A 162 8.19 -6.73 -5.29
N GLY A 163 6.87 -6.60 -5.14
CA GLY A 163 6.17 -6.75 -3.84
C GLY A 163 6.20 -5.51 -2.95
N TYR A 164 6.82 -4.43 -3.41
CA TYR A 164 6.78 -3.11 -2.78
C TYR A 164 5.69 -2.27 -3.43
N MET A 165 5.09 -1.39 -2.63
CA MET A 165 4.20 -0.34 -3.10
C MET A 165 4.85 1.00 -2.79
N TYR A 166 4.82 1.95 -3.72
CA TYR A 166 5.35 3.29 -3.48
C TYR A 166 4.47 4.35 -4.13
N ALA A 167 4.49 5.55 -3.57
CA ALA A 167 3.71 6.68 -4.06
C ALA A 167 4.39 8.01 -3.77
N PHE A 168 4.00 9.05 -4.50
CA PHE A 168 4.37 10.43 -4.24
C PHE A 168 3.17 11.19 -3.68
N LEU A 169 3.29 11.63 -2.43
CA LEU A 169 2.34 12.46 -1.69
C LEU A 169 2.84 13.91 -1.74
N GLY A 170 2.59 14.61 -2.84
CA GLY A 170 3.17 15.95 -3.07
C GLY A 170 4.69 15.88 -3.18
N ASP A 171 5.40 16.50 -2.24
CA ASP A 171 6.88 16.52 -2.13
C ASP A 171 7.44 15.35 -1.29
N GLN A 172 6.60 14.41 -0.88
CA GLN A 172 6.99 13.24 -0.10
C GLN A 172 6.91 11.96 -0.93
N MET A 173 7.98 11.17 -0.94
CA MET A 173 7.94 9.78 -1.43
C MET A 173 7.69 8.84 -0.26
N VAL A 174 6.76 7.91 -0.40
CA VAL A 174 6.52 6.83 0.56
C VAL A 174 6.69 5.47 -0.10
N VAL A 175 7.20 4.52 0.67
CA VAL A 175 7.33 3.11 0.28
C VAL A 175 6.71 2.25 1.37
N LEU A 176 5.80 1.36 0.98
CA LEU A 176 5.12 0.39 1.82
C LEU A 176 5.61 -1.01 1.51
N THR A 177 5.79 -1.79 2.58
CA THR A 177 6.02 -3.23 2.55
C THR A 177 4.95 -3.93 3.36
N PHE A 178 4.62 -5.16 2.98
CA PHE A 178 3.52 -5.91 3.57
C PHE A 178 3.99 -7.29 4.01
N LYS A 179 3.39 -7.79 5.09
CA LYS A 179 3.56 -9.17 5.56
C LYS A 179 2.21 -9.73 5.95
N LYS A 180 1.84 -10.85 5.34
CA LYS A 180 0.64 -11.63 5.69
C LYS A 180 0.83 -12.28 7.07
N VAL A 181 -0.16 -12.14 7.94
CA VAL A 181 -0.16 -12.70 9.29
C VAL A 181 -1.43 -13.51 9.51
N THR A 182 -1.27 -14.65 10.17
CA THR A 182 -2.35 -15.52 10.62
C THR A 182 -2.14 -15.79 12.10
N ILE A 183 -3.12 -15.46 12.94
CA ILE A 183 -3.14 -15.77 14.36
C ILE A 183 -4.23 -16.82 14.60
N HIS A 184 -3.92 -17.81 15.44
CA HIS A 184 -4.89 -18.75 15.99
C HIS A 184 -5.03 -18.45 17.48
N TYR A 185 -6.24 -18.22 17.97
CA TYR A 185 -6.43 -18.03 19.40
C TYR A 185 -6.39 -19.38 20.11
N PRO A 186 -5.83 -19.48 21.33
CA PRO A 186 -6.03 -20.67 22.15
C PRO A 186 -7.51 -20.80 22.52
N ASN A 187 -8.04 -22.03 22.49
CA ASN A 187 -9.39 -22.35 23.00
C ASN A 187 -9.46 -22.22 24.52
#